data_AF-A0A2T1DSK1-F1
#
_entry.id   AF-A0A2T1DSK1-F1
#
_cell.length_a   1.000
_cell.length_b   1.000
_cell.length_c   1.000
_cell.angle_alpha   90.00
_cell.angle_beta   90.00
_cell.angle_gamma   90.00
#
_symmetry.space_group_name_H-M   'P 1'
#
loop_
_entity.id
_entity.type
_entity.pdbx_description
1 polymer ?
#
loop_
_entity_poly.entity_id
_entity_poly.type
_entity_poly.pdbx_seq_one_letter_code
_entity_poly.pdbx_strand_id
1 'polypeptide(L)'
;MAQALVTSRQSRVGTDRELVPAEASVRSQREGQQFLRQPNTLGATVDQEGLTNNYAVEPPMYYANFPAPEQVRGYLKQGAVAALFTVTVLLTALAVS
;
A
#
# COMPACT_ATOMS: atom_id res chain seq x y z
N MET A 1 -15.50 23.88 -27.56
CA MET A 1 -15.70 23.84 -26.09
C MET A 1 -14.53 23.22 -25.31
N ALA A 2 -13.69 22.35 -25.89
CA ALA A 2 -12.54 21.75 -25.18
C ALA A 2 -11.38 22.72 -24.84
N GLN A 3 -11.24 23.83 -25.59
CA GLN A 3 -10.12 24.77 -25.39
C GLN A 3 -10.26 25.65 -24.13
N ALA A 4 -11.49 25.92 -23.67
CA ALA A 4 -11.72 26.75 -22.48
C ALA A 4 -11.30 26.06 -21.17
N LEU A 5 -11.40 24.73 -21.12
CA LEU A 5 -11.02 23.95 -19.93
C LEU A 5 -9.50 23.88 -19.76
N VAL A 6 -8.74 23.87 -20.85
CA VAL A 6 -7.27 23.82 -20.85
C VAL A 6 -6.68 25.12 -20.30
N THR A 7 -7.20 26.27 -20.74
CA THR A 7 -6.79 27.60 -20.22
C THR A 7 -7.02 27.73 -18.71
N SER A 8 -8.12 27.15 -18.19
CA SER A 8 -8.45 27.22 -16.77
C SER A 8 -7.54 26.37 -15.86
N ARG A 9 -6.90 25.32 -16.41
CA ARG A 9 -5.92 24.51 -15.66
C ARG A 9 -4.55 25.18 -15.59
N GLN A 10 -4.13 25.85 -16.67
CA GLN A 10 -2.86 26.58 -16.71
C GLN A 10 -2.83 27.81 -15.80
N SER A 11 -3.97 28.47 -15.54
CA SER A 11 -4.05 29.62 -14.63
C SER A 11 -3.95 29.27 -13.14
N ARG A 12 -4.00 27.98 -12.76
CA ARG A 12 -3.86 27.50 -11.38
C ARG A 12 -2.44 27.07 -11.02
N VAL A 13 -1.57 26.90 -12.01
CA VAL A 13 -0.16 26.56 -11.79
C VAL A 13 0.53 27.76 -11.15
N GLY A 14 1.00 27.64 -9.92
CA GLY A 14 1.67 28.72 -9.22
C GLY A 14 0.73 29.88 -8.85
N THR A 15 -0.41 29.59 -8.22
CA THR A 15 -1.31 30.62 -7.66
C THR A 15 -0.55 31.56 -6.70
N ASP A 16 0.53 31.06 -6.07
CA ASP A 16 1.63 31.87 -5.53
C ASP A 16 2.73 32.05 -6.57
N ARG A 17 2.92 33.30 -7.02
CA ARG A 17 3.79 33.66 -8.15
C ARG A 17 5.30 33.54 -7.86
N GLU A 18 5.70 33.13 -6.67
CA GLU A 18 7.11 33.12 -6.23
C GLU A 18 7.73 31.73 -6.04
N LEU A 19 6.95 30.63 -6.09
CA LEU A 19 7.46 29.30 -5.77
C LEU A 19 7.06 28.28 -6.84
N VAL A 20 7.74 28.31 -7.99
CA VAL A 20 7.72 27.20 -8.96
C VAL A 20 9.10 26.55 -8.96
N PRO A 21 9.23 25.25 -8.66
CA PRO A 21 10.53 24.60 -8.68
C PRO A 21 11.10 24.58 -10.11
N ALA A 22 12.43 24.66 -10.21
CA ALA A 22 13.12 24.69 -11.51
C ALA A 22 12.78 23.47 -12.38
N GLU A 23 12.52 22.31 -11.77
CA GLU A 23 12.11 21.10 -12.50
C GLU A 23 10.73 21.27 -13.16
N ALA A 24 9.76 21.81 -12.42
CA ALA A 24 8.40 22.04 -12.93
C ALA A 24 8.39 23.02 -14.11
N SER A 25 9.20 24.08 -14.05
CA SER A 25 9.26 25.07 -15.13
C SER A 25 9.81 24.48 -16.43
N VAL A 26 10.90 23.71 -16.36
CA VAL A 26 11.49 23.06 -17.54
C VAL A 26 10.57 21.96 -18.08
N ARG A 27 9.93 21.19 -17.19
CA ARG A 27 9.00 20.12 -17.57
C ARG A 27 7.73 20.67 -18.22
N SER A 28 7.20 21.80 -17.75
CA SER A 28 6.04 22.46 -18.38
C SER A 28 6.29 22.83 -19.84
N GLN A 29 7.51 23.27 -20.16
CA GLN A 29 7.94 23.61 -21.52
C GLN A 29 8.10 22.37 -22.40
N ARG A 30 8.63 21.27 -21.84
CA ARG A 30 8.77 20.00 -22.56
C ARG A 30 7.44 19.30 -22.82
N GLU A 31 6.54 19.31 -21.84
CA GLU A 31 5.35 18.46 -21.84
C GLU A 31 4.08 19.17 -22.30
N GLY A 32 4.06 20.51 -22.29
CA GLY A 32 2.95 21.32 -22.79
C GLY A 32 1.61 20.90 -22.19
N GLN A 33 0.71 20.37 -23.04
CA GLN A 33 -0.63 19.94 -22.60
C GLN A 33 -0.63 18.72 -21.67
N GLN A 34 0.47 17.96 -21.59
CA GLN A 34 0.56 16.79 -20.72
C GLN A 34 1.05 17.10 -19.29
N PHE A 35 1.52 18.32 -19.02
CA PHE A 35 2.20 18.67 -17.76
C PHE A 35 1.38 18.38 -16.49
N LEU A 36 0.07 18.68 -16.49
CA LEU A 36 -0.83 18.43 -15.35
C LEU A 36 -1.71 17.19 -15.54
N ARG A 37 -1.29 16.27 -16.41
CA ARG A 37 -2.05 15.06 -16.65
C ARG A 37 -1.90 14.15 -15.44
N GLN A 38 -3.03 13.77 -14.84
CA GLN A 38 -3.03 12.78 -13.77
C GLN A 38 -2.52 11.44 -14.34
N PRO A 39 -1.52 10.82 -13.70
CA PRO A 39 -1.03 9.52 -14.11
C PRO A 39 -2.13 8.46 -13.94
N ASN A 40 -2.22 7.53 -14.89
CA ASN A 40 -3.14 6.40 -14.81
C ASN A 40 -2.54 5.27 -13.97
N THR A 41 -2.08 5.60 -12.77
CA THR A 41 -1.47 4.68 -11.82
C THR A 41 -2.11 4.90 -10.46
N LEU A 42 -2.55 3.82 -9.82
CA LEU A 42 -3.19 3.88 -8.50
C LEU A 42 -2.23 4.49 -7.48
N GLY A 43 -2.76 5.33 -6.58
CA GLY A 43 -1.96 6.00 -5.54
C GLY A 43 -1.11 7.16 -6.04
N ALA A 44 -1.14 7.49 -7.33
CA ALA A 44 -0.38 8.63 -7.86
C ALA A 44 -1.26 9.86 -8.07
N THR A 45 -0.74 11.03 -7.70
CA THR A 45 -1.40 12.33 -7.91
C THR A 45 -0.41 13.33 -8.50
N VAL A 46 -0.93 14.41 -9.07
CA VAL A 46 -0.14 15.57 -9.52
C VAL A 46 -0.69 16.78 -8.81
N ASP A 47 0.19 17.56 -8.17
CA ASP A 47 -0.19 18.79 -7.48
C ASP A 47 -0.37 19.97 -8.46
N GLN A 48 -0.61 21.16 -7.91
CA GLN A 48 -0.80 22.37 -8.70
C GLN A 48 0.50 22.90 -9.30
N GLU A 49 1.64 22.52 -8.74
CA GLU A 49 2.98 22.89 -9.22
C GLU A 49 3.44 21.96 -10.35
N GLY A 50 2.74 20.83 -10.56
CA GLY A 50 3.06 19.83 -11.57
C GLY A 50 4.03 18.76 -11.08
N LEU A 51 4.23 18.64 -9.76
CA LEU A 51 5.01 17.58 -9.15
C LEU A 51 4.15 16.32 -8.96
N THR A 52 4.70 15.17 -9.33
CA THR A 52 4.04 13.88 -9.18
C THR A 52 4.36 13.29 -7.82
N ASN A 53 3.32 12.99 -7.05
CA ASN A 53 3.43 12.33 -5.76
C ASN A 53 2.96 10.88 -5.87
N ASN A 54 3.69 9.96 -5.24
CA ASN A 54 3.34 8.55 -5.17
C ASN A 54 2.98 8.17 -3.73
N TYR A 55 1.76 7.70 -3.52
CA TYR A 55 1.24 7.24 -2.24
C TYR A 55 1.06 5.73 -2.26
N ALA A 56 1.25 5.12 -1.09
CA ALA A 56 0.94 3.70 -0.92
C ALA A 56 -0.57 3.46 -1.10
N VAL A 57 -0.90 2.44 -1.89
CA VAL A 57 -2.28 1.95 -2.02
C VAL A 57 -2.48 0.86 -0.99
N GLU A 58 -3.47 1.02 -0.12
CA GLU A 58 -3.80 0.01 0.88
C GLU A 58 -4.33 -1.26 0.19
N PRO A 59 -3.73 -2.44 0.46
CA PRO A 59 -4.25 -3.68 -0.09
C PRO A 59 -5.62 -4.00 0.53
N PRO A 60 -6.49 -4.73 -0.19
CA PRO A 60 -7.74 -5.20 0.40
C PRO A 60 -7.45 -6.10 1.60
N MET A 61 -8.12 -5.83 2.71
CA MET A 61 -8.05 -6.64 3.92
C MET A 61 -8.81 -7.96 3.72
N TYR A 62 -8.18 -9.09 4.04
CA TYR A 62 -8.83 -10.39 4.08
C TYR A 62 -9.14 -10.77 5.53
N TYR A 63 -10.37 -11.20 5.78
CA TYR A 63 -10.74 -11.75 7.09
C TYR A 63 -10.20 -13.17 7.24
N ALA A 64 -9.85 -13.53 8.47
CA ALA A 64 -9.57 -14.91 8.82
C ALA A 64 -10.88 -15.70 8.84
N ASN A 65 -10.93 -16.80 8.10
CA ASN A 65 -12.04 -17.74 8.18
C ASN A 65 -11.80 -18.73 9.32
N PHE A 66 -12.83 -18.99 10.13
CA PHE A 66 -12.75 -20.04 11.13
C PHE A 66 -12.51 -21.40 10.43
N PRO A 67 -11.59 -22.25 10.94
CA PRO A 67 -11.26 -23.51 10.30
C PRO A 67 -12.47 -24.45 10.23
N ALA A 68 -12.57 -25.20 9.14
CA ALA A 68 -13.61 -26.22 9.00
C ALA A 68 -13.45 -27.32 10.08
N PRO A 69 -14.54 -27.99 10.50
CA PRO A 69 -14.48 -29.04 11.53
C PRO A 69 -13.45 -30.15 11.25
N GLU A 70 -13.18 -30.44 9.98
CA GLU A 70 -12.16 -31.40 9.55
C GLU A 70 -10.73 -30.92 9.84
N GLN A 71 -10.45 -29.64 9.66
CA GLN A 71 -9.15 -29.03 9.96
C GLN A 71 -8.88 -29.01 11.48
N VAL A 72 -9.94 -28.82 12.28
CA VAL A 72 -9.87 -28.87 13.76
C VAL A 72 -9.38 -30.23 14.26
N ARG A 73 -9.75 -31.34 13.60
CA ARG A 73 -9.29 -32.69 13.96
C ARG A 73 -7.78 -32.85 13.79
N GLY A 74 -7.16 -32.13 12.86
CA GLY A 74 -5.70 -32.12 12.69
C GLY A 74 -4.99 -31.52 13.89
N TYR A 75 -5.49 -30.40 14.41
CA TYR A 75 -4.94 -29.75 15.59
C TYR A 75 -5.06 -30.61 16.85
N LEU A 76 -6.16 -31.37 16.99
CA LEU A 76 -6.32 -32.29 18.13
C LEU A 76 -5.25 -33.39 18.13
N LYS A 77 -4.91 -33.94 16.96
CA LYS A 77 -3.84 -34.93 16.82
C LYS A 77 -2.48 -34.34 17.18
N GLN A 78 -2.17 -33.13 16.71
CA GLN A 78 -0.92 -32.45 17.02
C GLN A 78 -0.79 -32.11 18.51
N GLY A 79 -1.88 -31.63 19.13
CA GLY A 79 -1.94 -31.36 20.56
C GLY A 79 -1.70 -32.62 21.39
N ALA A 80 -2.28 -33.76 21.00
CA ALA A 80 -2.05 -35.04 21.68
C ALA A 80 -0.58 -35.47 21.62
N VAL A 81 0.06 -35.36 20.44
CA VAL A 81 1.50 -35.69 20.28
C VAL A 81 2.37 -34.76 21.13
N ALA A 82 2.08 -33.46 21.13
CA ALA A 82 2.82 -32.49 21.93
C ALA A 82 2.69 -32.78 23.44
N ALA A 83 1.48 -33.09 23.92
CA ALA A 83 1.23 -33.42 25.32
C ALA A 83 2.00 -34.69 25.74
N LEU A 84 1.98 -35.74 24.92
CA LEU A 84 2.74 -36.96 25.18
C LEU A 84 4.24 -36.68 25.25
N PHE A 85 4.76 -35.84 24.35
CA PHE A 85 6.17 -35.44 24.36
C PHE A 85 6.53 -34.69 25.65
N THR A 86 5.75 -33.68 26.05
CA THR A 86 5.98 -32.91 27.28
C THR A 86 5.90 -33.80 28.53
N VAL A 87 4.91 -34.69 28.61
CA VAL A 87 4.78 -35.65 29.73
C VAL A 87 6.00 -36.57 29.77
N THR A 88 6.45 -37.08 28.63
CA THR A 88 7.63 -37.95 28.56
C THR A 88 8.87 -37.23 29.07
N VAL A 89 9.12 -36.00 28.61
CA VAL A 89 10.25 -35.18 29.06
C VAL A 89 10.20 -34.94 30.57
N LEU A 90 9.02 -34.58 31.11
CA LEU A 90 8.84 -34.39 32.55
C LEU A 90 9.13 -35.66 33.36
N LEU A 91 8.62 -36.81 32.92
CA LEU A 91 8.87 -38.09 33.58
C LEU A 91 10.36 -38.47 33.53
N THR A 92 11.03 -38.23 32.40
CA THR A 92 12.48 -38.49 32.32
C THR A 92 13.30 -37.60 33.24
N ALA A 93 12.92 -36.32 33.38
CA ALA A 93 13.62 -35.39 34.27
C ALA A 93 13.46 -35.81 35.74
N LEU A 94 12.25 -36.24 36.13
CA LEU A 94 12.00 -36.77 37.48
C LEU A 94 12.72 -38.09 37.75
N ALA A 95 12.89 -38.95 36.74
CA ALA A 95 13.55 -40.24 36.90
C ALA A 95 15.08 -40.15 37.08
N VAL A 96 15.70 -39.08 36.56
CA VAL A 96 17.16 -38.85 36.62
C VAL A 96 17.55 -37.91 37.78
N SER A 97 16.59 -37.18 38.35
CA SER A 97 16.79 -36.31 39.52
C SER A 97 16.99 -37.09 40.81
#